data_AF-A0A0Z8I4R5-F1
#
_entry.id   AF-A0A0Z8I4R5-F1
#
_cell.length_a   1.000
_cell.length_b   1.000
_cell.length_c   1.000
_cell.angle_alpha   90.00
_cell.angle_beta   90.00
_cell.angle_gamma   90.00
#
_symmetry.space_group_name_H-M   'P 1'
#
loop_
_entity.id
_entity.type
_entity.pdbx_description
1 polymer ?
#
loop_
_entity_poly.entity_id
_entity_poly.type
_entity_poly.pdbx_seq_one_letter_code
_entity_poly.pdbx_strand_id
1 'polypeptide(L)'
;MTKQELLNFVEAHYAEIGAFNIMPGRKFGGQFTLGYYFDEESHIYKVYEISERQVMSIREECPDEAEAIEKLYEWIVFKFHIKNDIFFNSNSLDSIGIVDGHLELLLVDGNAWLPDTEQDHLFKLQEKLNNYIHFIESKQYVDSYGDDFTEKVINLTFQYAPSDNGLAFLVQVQKVLQPTDIRLKVVVPE
;
A
#
# COMPACT_ATOMS: atom_id res chain seq x y z
N MET A 1 2.22 4.05 -7.48
CA MET A 1 1.62 2.86 -8.12
C MET A 1 2.27 2.61 -9.48
N THR A 2 2.64 1.37 -9.79
CA THR A 2 3.17 0.95 -11.10
C THR A 2 2.06 0.52 -12.04
N LYS A 3 2.36 0.40 -13.35
CA LYS A 3 1.42 -0.12 -14.34
C LYS A 3 0.93 -1.53 -14.00
N GLN A 4 1.83 -2.39 -13.49
CA GLN A 4 1.48 -3.75 -13.11
C GLN A 4 0.58 -3.78 -11.87
N GLU A 5 0.83 -2.92 -10.88
CA GLU A 5 -0.04 -2.78 -9.71
C GLU A 5 -1.44 -2.32 -10.12
N LEU A 6 -1.56 -1.37 -11.05
CA LEU A 6 -2.85 -0.95 -11.59
C LEU A 6 -3.59 -2.11 -12.28
N LEU A 7 -2.88 -2.92 -13.07
CA LEU A 7 -3.48 -4.09 -13.73
C LEU A 7 -3.95 -5.14 -12.71
N ASN A 8 -3.14 -5.42 -11.69
CA ASN A 8 -3.51 -6.34 -10.61
C ASN A 8 -4.75 -5.82 -9.85
N PHE A 9 -4.82 -4.51 -9.60
CA PHE A 9 -5.99 -3.87 -9.01
C PHE A 9 -7.24 -4.05 -9.88
N VAL A 10 -7.14 -3.77 -11.18
CA VAL A 10 -8.26 -3.97 -12.12
C VAL A 10 -8.73 -5.42 -12.16
N GLU A 11 -7.80 -6.38 -12.13
CA GLU A 11 -8.13 -7.80 -12.09
C GLU A 11 -8.86 -8.18 -10.78
N ALA A 12 -8.38 -7.69 -9.64
CA ALA A 12 -9.01 -7.92 -8.34
C ALA A 12 -10.43 -7.34 -8.24
N HIS A 13 -10.71 -6.24 -8.96
CA HIS A 13 -12.00 -5.55 -9.00
C HIS A 13 -12.79 -5.76 -10.31
N TYR A 14 -12.53 -6.88 -11.00
CA TYR A 14 -13.18 -7.18 -12.28
C TYR A 14 -14.71 -7.19 -12.18
N ALA A 15 -15.26 -7.64 -11.06
CA ALA A 15 -16.71 -7.71 -10.85
C ALA A 15 -17.36 -6.32 -10.77
N GLU A 16 -16.67 -5.36 -10.13
CA GLU A 16 -17.11 -3.96 -10.00
C GLU A 16 -16.93 -3.17 -11.29
N ILE A 17 -15.82 -3.41 -12.01
CA ILE A 17 -15.49 -2.72 -13.27
C ILE A 17 -16.37 -3.24 -14.43
N GLY A 18 -16.70 -4.53 -14.42
CA GLY A 18 -17.61 -5.15 -15.38
C GLY A 18 -17.05 -5.16 -16.81
N ALA A 19 -17.84 -4.66 -17.77
CA ALA A 19 -17.51 -4.74 -19.19
C ALA A 19 -16.51 -3.68 -19.68
N PHE A 20 -16.02 -2.80 -18.80
CA PHE A 20 -15.07 -1.77 -19.18
C PHE A 20 -13.69 -2.37 -19.47
N ASN A 21 -13.11 -1.94 -20.59
CA ASN A 21 -11.73 -2.18 -20.96
C ASN A 21 -10.84 -1.16 -20.24
N ILE A 22 -9.85 -1.64 -19.48
CA ILE A 22 -8.81 -0.77 -18.92
C ILE A 22 -7.52 -0.95 -19.73
N MET A 23 -7.04 0.13 -20.35
CA MET A 23 -5.99 0.09 -21.37
C MET A 23 -4.83 1.03 -21.00
N PRO A 24 -3.98 0.66 -20.03
CA PRO A 24 -2.83 1.46 -19.65
C PRO A 24 -1.72 1.38 -20.71
N GLY A 25 -1.11 2.53 -21.01
CA GLY A 25 0.04 2.65 -21.91
C GLY A 25 -0.26 2.50 -23.41
N ARG A 26 -1.54 2.42 -23.82
CA ARG A 26 -1.91 2.38 -25.24
C ARG A 26 -3.27 2.97 -25.51
N LYS A 27 -3.43 3.49 -26.72
CA LYS A 27 -4.72 3.91 -27.26
C LYS A 27 -5.46 2.70 -27.81
N PHE A 28 -6.68 2.47 -27.33
CA PHE A 28 -7.56 1.39 -27.80
C PHE A 28 -8.92 1.98 -28.16
N GLY A 29 -9.38 1.73 -29.40
CA GLY A 29 -10.62 2.32 -29.94
C GLY A 29 -11.93 1.62 -29.55
N GLY A 30 -11.89 0.64 -28.65
CA GLY A 30 -13.08 -0.11 -28.24
C GLY A 30 -14.04 0.75 -27.42
N GLN A 31 -15.34 0.45 -27.50
CA GLN A 31 -16.34 1.03 -26.59
C GLN A 31 -16.04 0.65 -25.14
N PHE A 32 -16.54 1.45 -24.20
CA PHE A 32 -16.37 1.22 -22.77
C PHE A 32 -14.89 1.09 -22.39
N THR A 33 -14.07 2.05 -22.81
CA THR A 33 -12.62 2.00 -22.53
C THR A 33 -12.24 3.15 -21.61
N LEU A 34 -11.45 2.85 -20.58
CA LEU A 34 -10.63 3.84 -19.87
C LEU A 34 -9.18 3.48 -20.11
N GLY A 35 -8.31 4.48 -20.21
CA GLY A 35 -6.90 4.19 -20.39
C GLY A 35 -6.05 5.44 -20.33
N TYR A 36 -4.75 5.23 -20.53
CA TYR A 36 -3.84 6.33 -20.82
C TYR A 36 -2.89 5.90 -21.95
N TYR A 37 -2.32 6.88 -22.66
CA TYR A 37 -1.30 6.63 -23.66
C TYR A 37 -0.32 7.81 -23.72
N PHE A 38 0.89 7.55 -24.20
CA PHE A 38 1.85 8.61 -24.53
C PHE A 38 1.54 9.17 -25.92
N ASP A 39 1.36 10.48 -26.01
CA ASP A 39 1.07 11.18 -27.26
C ASP A 39 2.35 11.70 -27.91
N GLU A 40 2.80 11.04 -28.97
CA GLU A 40 4.08 11.36 -29.64
C GLU A 40 4.13 12.78 -30.23
N GLU A 41 2.98 13.37 -30.59
CA GLU A 41 2.95 14.72 -31.18
C GLU A 41 3.17 15.82 -30.13
N SER A 42 2.57 15.67 -28.94
CA SER A 42 2.69 16.65 -27.86
C SER A 42 3.71 16.27 -26.78
N HIS A 43 4.24 15.05 -26.82
CA HIS A 43 5.16 14.47 -25.83
C HIS A 43 4.62 14.49 -24.39
N ILE A 44 3.31 14.27 -24.22
CA ILE A 44 2.65 14.16 -22.91
C ILE A 44 1.83 12.87 -22.81
N TYR A 45 1.60 12.39 -21.60
CA TYR A 45 0.65 11.30 -21.37
C TYR A 45 -0.78 11.86 -21.34
N LYS A 46 -1.73 11.13 -21.92
CA LYS A 46 -3.14 11.52 -21.94
C LYS A 46 -4.01 10.42 -21.36
N VAL A 47 -4.76 10.74 -20.31
CA VAL A 47 -5.78 9.85 -19.74
C VAL A 47 -7.09 10.06 -20.52
N TYR A 48 -7.70 8.98 -20.97
CA TYR A 48 -8.84 9.03 -21.89
C TYR A 48 -9.94 8.05 -21.53
N GLU A 49 -11.14 8.35 -22.04
CA GLU A 49 -12.27 7.42 -22.08
C GLU A 49 -12.83 7.34 -23.49
N ILE A 50 -13.34 6.16 -23.81
CA ILE A 50 -14.21 5.93 -24.97
C ILE A 50 -15.57 5.50 -24.45
N SER A 51 -16.55 6.35 -24.74
CA SER A 51 -17.96 6.11 -24.42
C SER A 51 -18.57 4.97 -25.25
N GLU A 52 -19.78 4.57 -24.89
CA GLU A 52 -20.59 3.60 -25.66
C GLU A 52 -20.80 4.04 -27.12
N ARG A 53 -20.86 5.35 -27.36
CA ARG A 53 -21.03 5.94 -28.70
C ARG A 53 -19.72 6.07 -29.47
N GLN A 54 -18.64 5.45 -29.00
CA GLN A 54 -17.28 5.54 -29.57
C GLN A 54 -16.72 6.97 -29.63
N VAL A 55 -17.25 7.87 -28.79
CA VAL A 55 -16.67 9.21 -28.62
C VAL A 55 -15.54 9.10 -27.62
N MET A 56 -14.34 9.48 -28.05
CA MET A 56 -13.16 9.59 -27.20
C MET A 56 -13.10 10.98 -26.57
N SER A 57 -12.84 11.03 -25.27
CA SER A 57 -12.55 12.26 -24.53
C SER A 57 -11.25 12.13 -23.75
N ILE A 58 -10.39 13.13 -23.85
CA ILE A 58 -9.25 13.29 -22.94
C ILE A 58 -9.78 13.89 -21.64
N ARG A 59 -9.40 13.30 -20.51
CA ARG A 59 -9.75 13.81 -19.18
C ARG A 59 -8.63 14.60 -18.57
N GLU A 60 -7.42 14.08 -18.66
CA GLU A 60 -6.23 14.64 -18.03
C GLU A 60 -5.04 14.54 -18.98
N GLU A 61 -4.14 15.50 -18.86
CA GLU A 61 -2.83 15.50 -19.51
C GLU A 61 -1.76 15.47 -18.41
N CYS A 62 -0.84 14.51 -18.49
CA CYS A 62 0.14 14.22 -17.45
C CYS A 62 1.56 14.33 -18.02
N PRO A 63 2.51 14.92 -17.27
CA PRO A 63 3.90 15.08 -17.69
C PRO A 63 4.67 13.76 -17.75
N ASP A 64 4.27 12.76 -16.95
CA ASP A 64 4.91 11.45 -16.91
C ASP A 64 3.91 10.29 -16.76
N GLU A 65 4.41 9.07 -16.88
CA GLU A 65 3.58 7.87 -16.84
C GLU A 65 3.04 7.59 -15.44
N ALA A 66 3.78 7.94 -14.39
CA ALA A 66 3.38 7.66 -13.01
C ALA A 66 2.14 8.49 -12.66
N GLU A 67 2.13 9.78 -13.02
CA GLU A 67 0.97 10.64 -12.84
C GLU A 67 -0.23 10.16 -13.68
N ALA A 68 0.00 9.69 -14.91
CA ALA A 68 -1.08 9.14 -15.75
C ALA A 68 -1.69 7.85 -15.17
N ILE A 69 -0.86 6.99 -14.57
CA ILE A 69 -1.31 5.78 -13.86
C ILE A 69 -2.17 6.17 -12.65
N GLU A 70 -1.71 7.13 -11.85
CA GLU A 70 -2.42 7.61 -10.67
C GLU A 70 -3.76 8.25 -11.03
N LYS A 71 -3.80 9.11 -12.07
CA LYS A 71 -5.05 9.72 -12.55
C LYS A 71 -6.02 8.70 -13.11
N LEU A 72 -5.53 7.69 -13.84
CA LEU A 72 -6.37 6.59 -14.30
C LEU A 72 -6.92 5.77 -13.13
N TYR A 73 -6.09 5.46 -12.13
CA TYR A 73 -6.49 4.76 -10.91
C TYR A 73 -7.60 5.51 -10.16
N GLU A 74 -7.37 6.79 -9.84
CA GLU A 74 -8.34 7.65 -9.15
C GLU A 74 -9.69 7.64 -9.89
N TRP A 75 -9.64 7.72 -11.22
CA TRP A 75 -10.84 7.74 -12.01
C TRP A 75 -11.58 6.39 -12.05
N ILE A 76 -10.86 5.28 -12.08
CA ILE A 76 -11.44 3.93 -11.97
C ILE A 76 -12.17 3.80 -10.61
N VAL A 77 -11.47 4.11 -9.51
CA VAL A 77 -12.05 4.05 -8.16
C VAL A 77 -13.31 4.90 -8.07
N PHE A 78 -13.25 6.15 -8.54
CA PHE A 78 -14.39 7.06 -8.52
C PHE A 78 -15.55 6.57 -9.39
N LYS A 79 -15.28 6.17 -10.64
CA LYS A 79 -16.32 5.79 -11.61
C LYS A 79 -17.07 4.53 -11.17
N PHE A 80 -16.36 3.56 -10.63
CA PHE A 80 -16.93 2.27 -10.23
C PHE A 80 -17.28 2.20 -8.74
N HIS A 81 -17.10 3.29 -7.99
CA HIS A 81 -17.39 3.37 -6.55
C HIS A 81 -16.69 2.24 -5.76
N ILE A 82 -15.46 1.91 -6.15
CA ILE A 82 -14.66 0.88 -5.48
C ILE A 82 -14.25 1.43 -4.11
N LYS A 83 -14.41 0.60 -3.08
CA LYS A 83 -14.00 0.92 -1.72
C LYS A 83 -12.85 0.01 -1.33
N ASN A 84 -11.72 0.63 -1.00
CA ASN A 84 -10.56 -0.04 -0.44
C ASN A 84 -10.57 0.18 1.07
N ASP A 85 -10.41 -0.91 1.82
CA ASP A 85 -10.35 -0.87 3.27
C ASP A 85 -8.98 -1.37 3.74
N ILE A 86 -8.40 -0.68 4.73
CA ILE A 86 -7.18 -1.15 5.40
C ILE A 86 -7.57 -2.05 6.57
N PHE A 87 -7.01 -3.25 6.59
CA PHE A 87 -7.25 -4.25 7.62
C PHE A 87 -6.02 -4.43 8.50
N PHE A 88 -6.12 -3.94 9.73
CA PHE A 88 -5.26 -4.32 10.84
C PHE A 88 -6.13 -4.71 12.04
N ASN A 89 -5.79 -5.81 12.71
CA ASN A 89 -6.30 -6.04 14.06
C ASN A 89 -5.37 -5.36 15.07
N SER A 90 -5.59 -4.07 15.33
CA SER A 90 -4.72 -3.24 16.18
C SER A 90 -4.60 -3.72 17.63
N ASN A 91 -5.55 -4.53 18.12
CA ASN A 91 -5.61 -4.99 19.50
C ASN A 91 -4.94 -6.34 19.77
N SER A 92 -4.28 -6.92 18.77
CA SER A 92 -3.63 -8.23 18.88
C SER A 92 -2.20 -8.20 18.34
N LEU A 93 -1.38 -9.12 18.80
CA LEU A 93 -0.11 -9.45 18.17
C LEU A 93 -0.34 -10.54 17.12
N ASP A 94 0.45 -10.56 16.06
CA ASP A 94 0.30 -11.55 15.00
C ASP A 94 1.07 -12.82 15.38
N SER A 95 2.33 -12.67 15.81
CA SER A 95 3.10 -13.76 16.42
C SER A 95 4.21 -13.24 17.34
N ILE A 96 4.67 -14.09 18.26
CA ILE A 96 5.77 -13.84 19.19
C ILE A 96 6.59 -15.11 19.43
N GLY A 97 7.90 -14.99 19.53
CA GLY A 97 8.79 -16.11 19.82
C GLY A 97 10.19 -15.67 20.22
N ILE A 98 11.06 -16.65 20.44
CA ILE A 98 12.50 -16.44 20.65
C ILE A 98 13.24 -16.86 19.39
N VAL A 99 14.01 -15.94 18.81
CA VAL A 99 14.82 -16.16 17.60
C VAL A 99 16.24 -15.69 17.89
N ASP A 100 17.21 -16.59 17.73
CA ASP A 100 18.64 -16.31 17.99
C ASP A 100 18.93 -15.66 19.35
N GLY A 101 18.13 -16.00 20.37
CA GLY A 101 18.26 -15.45 21.73
C GLY A 101 17.59 -14.09 21.96
N HIS A 102 16.86 -13.57 20.98
CA HIS A 102 16.07 -12.34 21.09
C HIS A 102 14.57 -12.66 21.18
N LEU A 103 13.83 -11.85 21.93
CA LEU A 103 12.37 -11.83 21.84
C LEU A 103 11.99 -11.15 20.52
N GLU A 104 11.31 -11.86 19.63
CA GLU A 104 10.89 -11.36 18.32
C GLU A 104 9.36 -11.41 18.20
N LEU A 105 8.77 -10.26 17.86
CA LEU A 105 7.35 -10.09 17.56
C LEU A 105 7.21 -9.88 16.05
N LEU A 106 6.48 -10.75 15.37
CA LEU A 106 6.17 -10.59 13.95
C LEU A 106 4.92 -9.71 13.80
N LEU A 107 5.02 -8.70 12.94
CA LEU A 107 3.90 -7.89 12.47
C LEU A 107 3.82 -8.04 10.95
N VAL A 108 2.70 -8.53 10.45
CA VAL A 108 2.47 -8.70 9.01
C VAL A 108 1.57 -7.61 8.49
N ASP A 109 2.05 -6.87 7.50
CA ASP A 109 1.23 -5.93 6.73
C ASP A 109 0.87 -6.51 5.36
N GLY A 110 -0.37 -6.99 5.26
CA GLY A 110 -0.95 -7.54 4.03
C GLY A 110 -1.68 -6.50 3.16
N ASN A 111 -1.69 -5.23 3.53
CA ASN A 111 -2.50 -4.22 2.85
C ASN A 111 -1.73 -3.63 1.66
N ALA A 112 -2.44 -3.39 0.55
CA ALA A 112 -1.88 -2.67 -0.58
C ALA A 112 -1.76 -1.17 -0.24
N TRP A 113 -0.63 -0.56 -0.61
CA TRP A 113 -0.37 0.86 -0.42
C TRP A 113 -0.98 1.68 -1.56
N LEU A 114 -2.29 1.93 -1.47
CA LEU A 114 -3.06 2.64 -2.49
C LEU A 114 -3.17 4.15 -2.18
N PRO A 115 -3.16 5.02 -3.21
CA PRO A 115 -3.23 6.47 -3.02
C PRO A 115 -4.43 6.97 -2.20
N ASP A 116 -5.61 6.37 -2.40
CA ASP A 116 -6.87 6.76 -1.74
C ASP A 116 -6.96 6.31 -0.27
N THR A 117 -6.18 5.31 0.13
CA THR A 117 -6.20 4.76 1.50
C THR A 117 -4.92 4.98 2.30
N GLU A 118 -3.89 5.59 1.71
CA GLU A 118 -2.57 5.74 2.34
C GLU A 118 -2.64 6.37 3.74
N GLN A 119 -3.47 7.40 3.92
CA GLN A 119 -3.61 8.08 5.23
C GLN A 119 -4.22 7.16 6.29
N ASP A 120 -5.23 6.37 5.94
CA ASP A 120 -5.83 5.38 6.85
C ASP A 120 -4.85 4.24 7.15
N HIS A 121 -4.04 3.87 6.15
CA HIS A 121 -2.98 2.87 6.29
C HIS A 121 -1.94 3.31 7.32
N LEU A 122 -1.40 4.52 7.15
CA LEU A 122 -0.44 5.12 8.07
C LEU A 122 -0.98 5.19 9.50
N PHE A 123 -2.24 5.63 9.65
CA PHE A 123 -2.89 5.72 10.95
C PHE A 123 -3.00 4.35 11.63
N LYS A 124 -3.54 3.34 10.94
CA LYS A 124 -3.74 2.00 11.51
C LYS A 124 -2.43 1.26 11.75
N LEU A 125 -1.44 1.43 10.88
CA LEU A 125 -0.10 0.86 11.09
C LEU A 125 0.57 1.48 12.32
N GLN A 126 0.41 2.80 12.52
CA GLN A 126 0.85 3.47 13.75
C GLN A 126 0.17 2.90 14.99
N GLU A 127 -1.16 2.73 14.98
CA GLU A 127 -1.88 2.12 16.11
C GLU A 127 -1.39 0.69 16.40
N LYS A 128 -1.20 -0.12 15.37
CA LYS A 128 -0.69 -1.49 15.48
C LYS A 128 0.72 -1.52 16.07
N LEU A 129 1.64 -0.67 15.59
CA LEU A 129 3.00 -0.57 16.14
C LEU A 129 2.99 -0.10 17.60
N ASN A 130 2.15 0.88 17.93
CA ASN A 130 2.00 1.36 19.30
C ASN A 130 1.54 0.24 20.25
N ASN A 131 0.62 -0.64 19.80
CA ASN A 131 0.21 -1.79 20.59
C ASN A 131 1.37 -2.76 20.86
N TYR A 132 2.23 -3.01 19.87
CA TYR A 132 3.40 -3.89 20.02
C TYR A 132 4.43 -3.28 20.97
N ILE A 133 4.72 -1.99 20.83
CA ILE A 133 5.61 -1.25 21.72
C ILE A 133 5.05 -1.31 23.15
N HIS A 134 3.77 -1.01 23.33
CA HIS A 134 3.11 -1.06 24.63
C HIS A 134 3.19 -2.45 25.27
N PHE A 135 2.96 -3.52 24.50
CA PHE A 135 3.08 -4.89 24.99
C PHE A 135 4.49 -5.20 25.53
N ILE A 136 5.53 -4.73 24.84
CA ILE A 136 6.92 -4.89 25.27
C ILE A 136 7.21 -4.04 26.53
N GLU A 137 6.89 -2.75 26.50
CA GLU A 137 7.16 -1.82 27.61
C GLU A 137 6.42 -2.21 28.90
N SER A 138 5.19 -2.71 28.77
CA SER A 138 4.40 -3.23 29.89
C SER A 138 4.79 -4.64 30.33
N LYS A 139 5.82 -5.23 29.70
CA LYS A 139 6.40 -6.54 30.06
C LYS A 139 5.41 -7.70 30.04
N GLN A 140 4.40 -7.64 29.17
CA GLN A 140 3.36 -8.67 29.10
C GLN A 140 3.88 -10.06 28.67
N TYR A 141 5.07 -10.14 28.08
CA TYR A 141 5.71 -11.39 27.68
C TYR A 141 6.42 -12.13 28.83
N VAL A 142 6.72 -11.46 29.95
CA VAL A 142 7.68 -11.96 30.95
C VAL A 142 7.27 -13.29 31.57
N ASP A 143 5.98 -13.47 31.87
CA ASP A 143 5.49 -14.72 32.46
C ASP A 143 5.66 -15.93 31.54
N SER A 144 5.73 -15.70 30.22
CA SER A 144 5.85 -16.76 29.21
C SER A 144 7.27 -16.96 28.70
N TYR A 145 8.08 -15.90 28.62
CA TYR A 145 9.38 -15.92 27.94
C TYR A 145 10.56 -15.49 28.83
N GLY A 146 10.31 -14.99 30.05
CA GLY A 146 11.31 -14.31 30.87
C GLY A 146 11.64 -12.91 30.36
N ASP A 147 12.63 -12.25 30.97
CA ASP A 147 13.04 -10.87 30.64
C ASP A 147 14.55 -10.74 30.34
N ASP A 148 15.24 -11.85 30.11
CA ASP A 148 16.68 -11.89 29.88
C ASP A 148 17.00 -11.68 28.38
N PHE A 149 16.56 -10.54 27.84
CA PHE A 149 16.79 -10.15 26.45
C PHE A 149 17.51 -8.80 26.39
N THR A 150 18.66 -8.76 25.73
CA THR A 150 19.41 -7.52 25.47
C THR A 150 18.72 -6.60 24.48
N GLU A 151 17.92 -7.17 23.58
CA GLU A 151 17.14 -6.45 22.56
C GLU A 151 15.84 -7.23 22.30
N LYS A 152 14.74 -6.50 22.07
CA LYS A 152 13.44 -7.00 21.64
C LYS A 152 13.18 -6.51 20.22
N VAL A 153 12.85 -7.42 19.31
CA VAL A 153 12.72 -7.10 17.89
C VAL A 153 11.24 -7.09 17.49
N ILE A 154 10.77 -6.00 16.93
CA ILE A 154 9.54 -5.99 16.13
C ILE A 154 9.95 -6.20 14.68
N ASN A 155 9.60 -7.35 14.11
CA ASN A 155 9.86 -7.69 12.72
C ASN A 155 8.61 -7.40 11.89
N LEU A 156 8.61 -6.26 11.20
CA LEU A 156 7.52 -5.81 10.33
C LEU A 156 7.78 -6.28 8.89
N THR A 157 6.90 -7.14 8.38
CA THR A 157 7.01 -7.69 7.03
C THR A 157 5.86 -7.22 6.15
N PHE A 158 6.17 -6.73 4.95
CA PHE A 158 5.20 -6.24 3.99
C PHE A 158 4.92 -7.27 2.89
N GLN A 159 3.64 -7.45 2.54
CA GLN A 159 3.24 -8.15 1.33
C GLN A 159 3.40 -7.27 0.08
N TYR A 160 3.11 -5.97 0.20
CA TYR A 160 3.21 -4.98 -0.86
C TYR A 160 4.19 -3.89 -0.47
N ALA A 161 4.96 -3.37 -1.43
CA ALA A 161 5.92 -2.32 -1.17
C ALA A 161 5.23 -1.08 -0.56
N PRO A 162 5.74 -0.53 0.56
CA PRO A 162 5.24 0.72 1.11
C PRO A 162 5.45 1.90 0.16
N SER A 163 4.63 2.94 0.30
CA SER A 163 4.89 4.21 -0.36
C SER A 163 6.09 4.94 0.26
N ASP A 164 6.59 5.98 -0.42
CA ASP A 164 7.64 6.85 0.12
C ASP A 164 7.25 7.48 1.47
N ASN A 165 5.97 7.84 1.63
CA ASN A 165 5.42 8.33 2.89
C ASN A 165 5.45 7.24 3.97
N GLY A 166 5.08 6.00 3.61
CA GLY A 166 5.19 4.82 4.46
C GLY A 166 6.62 4.57 4.94
N LEU A 167 7.59 4.57 4.03
CA LEU A 167 9.01 4.41 4.35
C LEU A 167 9.52 5.54 5.26
N ALA A 168 9.17 6.79 4.95
CA ALA A 168 9.53 7.94 5.76
C ALA A 168 8.94 7.83 7.19
N PHE A 169 7.69 7.38 7.32
CA PHE A 169 7.06 7.08 8.61
C PHE A 169 7.85 6.04 9.41
N LEU A 170 8.22 4.91 8.79
CA LEU A 170 8.98 3.84 9.46
C LEU A 170 10.35 4.31 9.94
N VAL A 171 11.03 5.17 9.17
CA VAL A 171 12.29 5.81 9.58
C VAL A 171 12.08 6.67 10.83
N GLN A 172 10.95 7.38 10.96
CA GLN A 172 10.66 8.14 12.18
C GLN A 172 10.39 7.21 13.36
N VAL A 173 9.66 6.11 13.17
CA VAL A 173 9.45 5.11 14.23
C VAL A 173 10.79 4.54 14.72
N GLN A 174 11.68 4.16 13.80
CA GLN A 174 13.02 3.68 14.16
C GLN A 174 13.81 4.70 14.99
N LYS A 175 13.72 6.00 14.65
CA LYS A 175 14.36 7.08 15.43
C LYS A 175 13.79 7.22 16.84
N VAL A 176 12.47 7.12 16.98
CA VAL A 176 11.79 7.17 18.29
C VAL A 176 12.20 6.01 19.18
N LEU A 177 12.48 4.84 18.60
CA LEU A 177 12.89 3.63 19.32
C LEU A 177 14.39 3.58 19.66
N GLN A 178 15.25 4.42 19.05
CA GLN A 178 16.70 4.42 19.29
C GLN A 178 17.15 4.46 20.77
N PRO A 179 16.51 5.20 21.70
CA PRO A 179 16.92 5.22 23.11
C PRO A 179 16.41 4.01 23.92
N THR A 180 15.67 3.08 23.31
CA THR A 180 15.07 1.91 23.96
C THR A 180 15.85 0.62 23.61
N ASP A 181 15.47 -0.50 24.22
CA ASP A 181 15.93 -1.84 23.85
C ASP A 181 15.03 -2.52 22.79
N ILE A 182 14.15 -1.74 22.14
CA ILE A 182 13.26 -2.20 21.09
C ILE A 182 13.84 -1.83 19.73
N ARG A 183 13.98 -2.82 18.84
CA ARG A 183 14.41 -2.61 17.46
C ARG A 183 13.28 -2.92 16.49
N LEU A 184 12.94 -1.96 15.63
CA LEU A 184 12.07 -2.19 14.47
C LEU A 184 12.90 -2.64 13.26
N LYS A 185 12.73 -3.90 12.87
CA LYS A 185 13.25 -4.48 11.63
C LYS A 185 12.15 -4.44 10.58
N VAL A 186 12.46 -3.90 9.40
CA VAL A 186 11.53 -3.78 8.28
C VAL A 186 11.98 -4.70 7.15
N VAL A 187 11.06 -5.51 6.62
CA VAL A 187 11.26 -6.38 5.46
C VAL A 187 10.25 -6.01 4.39
N VAL A 188 10.74 -5.54 3.25
CA VAL A 188 9.93 -5.20 2.06
C VAL A 188 10.02 -6.33 1.02
N PRO A 189 9.01 -6.51 0.18
CA PRO A 189 9.10 -7.45 -0.95
C PRO A 189 10.19 -7.01 -1.94
N GLU A 190 10.79 -8.00 -2.63
CA GLU A 190 11.79 -7.78 -3.71
C GLU A 190 11.17 -7.22 -4.99
#